data_AF-A0A966MPQ4-F1
#
_entry.id   AF-A0A966MPQ4-F1
#
_cell.length_a   1.000
_cell.length_b   1.000
_cell.length_c   1.000
_cell.angle_alpha   90.00
_cell.angle_beta   90.00
_cell.angle_gamma   90.00
#
_symmetry.space_group_name_H-M   'P 1'
#
loop_
_entity.id
_entity.type
_entity.pdbx_description
1 polymer ?
#
loop_
_entity_poly.entity_id
_entity_poly.type
_entity_poly.pdbx_seq_one_letter_code
_entity_poly.pdbx_strand_id
1 'polypeptide(L)' 'ILTGTLLVFLSAMKELPATLMLRPTGFETLATEIWNNTAIFRFSEAAPYALLLVVIAAIPTFLISRPDRESERGELP' A
#
# COMPACT_ATOMS: atom_id res chain seq x y z
N ILE A 1 16.36 7.74 4.95
CA ILE A 1 14.89 7.97 4.91
C ILE A 1 14.17 6.79 4.28
N LEU A 2 14.48 6.40 3.03
CA LEU A 2 13.86 5.28 2.31
C LEU A 2 13.78 3.96 3.13
N THR A 3 14.88 3.56 3.76
CA THR A 3 14.94 2.37 4.61
C THR A 3 14.08 2.50 5.87
N GLY A 4 14.05 3.68 6.49
CA GLY A 4 13.23 3.94 7.68
C GLY A 4 11.74 3.87 7.35
N THR A 5 11.33 4.41 6.20
CA THR A 5 9.96 4.31 5.69
C THR A 5 9.57 2.85 5.41
N LEU A 6 10.46 2.07 4.78
CA LEU A 6 10.27 0.64 4.53
C LEU A 6 10.09 -0.17 5.82
N LEU A 7 10.86 0.14 6.86
CA LEU A 7 10.79 -0.56 8.14
C LEU A 7 9.52 -0.21 8.92
N VAL A 8 9.10 1.07 8.92
CA VAL A 8 7.83 1.48 9.52
C VAL A 8 6.64 0.85 8.78
N PHE A 9 6.69 0.80 7.45
CA PHE A 9 5.67 0.16 6.62
C PHE A 9 5.58 -1.36 6.88
N LEU A 10 6.73 -2.05 6.94
CA LEU A 10 6.79 -3.48 7.22
C LEU A 10 6.29 -3.82 8.64
N SER A 11 6.61 -2.98 9.63
CA SER A 11 6.12 -3.15 11.00
C SER A 11 4.61 -2.91 11.08
N ALA A 12 4.09 -1.88 10.42
CA ALA A 12 2.65 -1.63 10.36
C ALA A 12 1.90 -2.80 9.69
N MET A 13 2.45 -3.40 8.64
CA MET A 13 1.87 -4.56 7.94
C MET A 13 1.80 -5.82 8.81
N LYS A 14 2.58 -5.92 9.88
CA LYS A 14 2.55 -7.07 10.80
C LYS A 14 1.53 -6.90 11.92
N GLU A 15 1.29 -5.66 12.34
CA GLU A 15 0.34 -5.30 13.40
C GLU A 15 -1.09 -5.11 12.88
N LEU A 16 -1.25 -4.69 11.62
CA LEU A 16 -2.56 -4.47 10.98
C LEU A 16 -3.37 -5.77 10.78
N PRO A 17 -2.78 -6.93 10.40
CA PRO A 17 -3.46 -8.23 10.41
C PRO A 17 -3.92 -8.66 11.79
N ALA A 18 -3.10 -8.44 12.84
CA ALA A 18 -3.47 -8.73 14.21
C ALA A 18 -4.65 -7.85 14.67
N THR A 19 -4.66 -6.59 14.24
CA THR A 19 -5.77 -5.66 14.48
C THR A 19 -7.03 -6.03 13.68
N LEU A 20 -6.90 -6.52 12.45
CA LEU A 20 -8.02 -7.04 11.64
C LEU A 20 -8.58 -8.36 12.17
N MET A 21 -7.75 -9.20 12.80
CA MET A 21 -8.20 -10.40 13.53
C MET A 21 -8.93 -10.07 14.83
N LEU A 22 -8.61 -8.93 15.46
CA LEU A 22 -9.26 -8.42 16.68
C LEU A 22 -10.49 -7.53 16.39
N ARG A 23 -10.71 -7.10 15.15
CA ARG A 23 -11.89 -6.33 14.71
C ARG A 23 -12.96 -7.30 14.19
N PRO A 24 -14.26 -7.09 14.47
CA PRO A 24 -15.31 -8.04 14.07
C PRO A 24 -15.23 -8.37 12.57
N THR A 25 -15.31 -9.67 12.30
CA THR A 25 -15.17 -10.30 10.99
C THR A 25 -16.36 -10.00 10.08
N GLY A 26 -16.11 -9.70 8.80
CA GLY A 26 -17.18 -9.59 7.80
C GLY A 26 -16.97 -8.62 6.63
N PHE A 27 -15.86 -7.88 6.55
CA PHE A 27 -15.60 -7.00 5.40
C PHE A 27 -14.58 -7.61 4.44
N GLU A 28 -15.07 -8.04 3.28
CA GLU A 28 -14.23 -8.39 2.14
C GLU A 28 -13.73 -7.11 1.49
N THR A 29 -12.45 -6.79 1.70
CA THR A 29 -11.78 -5.68 1.03
C THR A 29 -11.05 -6.18 -0.19
N LEU A 30 -10.70 -5.28 -1.13
CA LEU A 30 -9.87 -5.62 -2.29
C LEU A 30 -8.57 -6.35 -1.88
N ALA A 31 -7.98 -5.98 -0.74
CA ALA A 31 -6.79 -6.65 -0.20
C ALA A 31 -7.09 -8.06 0.33
N THR A 32 -8.24 -8.24 0.99
CA THR A 32 -8.70 -9.54 1.49
C THR A 32 -8.99 -10.51 0.35
N GLU A 33 -9.62 -10.04 -0.74
CA GLU A 33 -9.89 -10.84 -1.95
C GLU A 33 -8.59 -11.30 -2.62
N ILE A 34 -7.60 -10.43 -2.77
CA ILE A 34 -6.29 -10.81 -3.32
C ILE A 34 -5.64 -11.90 -2.46
N TRP A 35 -5.65 -11.74 -1.14
CA TRP A 35 -5.09 -12.72 -0.20
C TRP A 35 -5.82 -14.07 -0.29
N ASN A 36 -7.15 -14.05 -0.28
CA ASN A 36 -7.97 -15.26 -0.31
C ASN A 36 -7.75 -16.06 -1.60
N ASN A 37 -7.77 -15.40 -2.75
CA ASN A 37 -7.55 -16.04 -4.05
C ASN A 37 -6.09 -16.51 -4.24
N THR A 38 -5.11 -15.75 -3.73
CA THR A 38 -3.70 -16.15 -3.80
C THR A 38 -3.38 -17.32 -2.87
N ALA A 39 -4.03 -17.41 -1.71
CA ALA A 39 -3.83 -18.49 -0.74
C ALA A 39 -4.18 -19.88 -1.30
N ILE A 40 -5.10 -19.93 -2.28
CA ILE A 40 -5.48 -21.14 -3.02
C ILE A 40 -4.85 -21.21 -4.42
N PHE A 41 -3.77 -20.46 -4.67
CA PHE A 41 -3.03 -20.38 -5.94
C PHE A 41 -3.85 -19.91 -7.16
N ARG A 42 -4.97 -19.21 -6.94
CA ARG A 42 -5.81 -18.65 -8.01
C ARG A 42 -5.40 -17.23 -8.38
N PHE A 43 -4.20 -17.10 -8.93
CA PHE A 43 -3.65 -15.80 -9.32
C PHE A 43 -4.49 -15.07 -10.37
N SER A 44 -5.16 -15.81 -11.28
CA SER A 44 -6.03 -15.22 -12.29
C SER A 44 -7.27 -14.54 -11.69
N GLU A 45 -7.81 -15.08 -10.58
CA GLU A 45 -8.96 -14.50 -9.87
C GLU A 45 -8.50 -13.33 -8.98
N ALA A 46 -7.27 -13.36 -8.46
CA ALA A 46 -6.69 -12.26 -7.68
C ALA A 46 -6.28 -11.03 -8.53
N ALA A 47 -5.89 -11.24 -9.79
CA ALA A 47 -5.36 -10.21 -10.69
C ALA A 47 -6.26 -8.96 -10.85
N PRO A 48 -7.57 -9.05 -11.12
CA PRO A 48 -8.42 -7.86 -11.28
C PRO A 48 -8.50 -7.03 -9.99
N TYR A 49 -8.56 -7.67 -8.82
CA TYR A 49 -8.59 -6.98 -7.53
C TYR A 49 -7.29 -6.25 -7.24
N ALA A 50 -6.14 -6.88 -7.56
CA ALA A 50 -4.82 -6.26 -7.43
C ALA A 50 -4.66 -5.05 -8.34
N LEU A 51 -5.11 -5.14 -9.59
CA LEU A 51 -5.08 -4.03 -10.54
C LEU A 51 -5.91 -2.84 -10.04
N LEU A 52 -7.13 -3.11 -9.57
CA LEU A 52 -8.01 -2.05 -9.04
C LEU A 52 -7.37 -1.34 -7.83
N LEU A 53 -6.76 -2.12 -6.93
CA LEU A 53 -6.07 -1.60 -5.76
C LEU A 53 -4.89 -0.69 -6.15
N VAL A 54 -4.09 -1.10 -7.13
CA VAL A 54 -2.97 -0.30 -7.65
C VAL A 54 -3.47 1.00 -8.28
N VAL A 55 -4.54 0.96 -9.09
CA VAL A 55 -5.11 2.16 -9.72
C VAL A 55 -5.61 3.14 -8.67
N ILE A 56 -6.31 2.67 -7.64
CA ILE A 56 -6.80 3.51 -6.54
C ILE A 56 -5.63 4.10 -5.74
N ALA A 57 -4.60 3.30 -5.45
CA ALA A 57 -3.40 3.76 -4.73
C ALA A 57 -2.57 4.76 -5.55
N ALA A 58 -2.57 4.65 -6.88
CA ALA A 58 -1.83 5.55 -7.76
C ALA A 58 -2.34 7.00 -7.70
N ILE A 59 -3.62 7.23 -7.40
CA ILE A 59 -4.21 8.58 -7.33
C ILE A 59 -3.55 9.46 -6.25
N PRO A 60 -3.54 9.08 -4.96
CA PRO A 60 -2.88 9.87 -3.92
C PRO A 60 -1.36 9.88 -4.09
N THR A 61 -0.75 8.78 -4.59
CA THR A 61 0.69 8.74 -4.89
C THR A 61 1.06 9.75 -5.96
N PHE A 62 0.27 9.87 -7.03
CA PHE A 62 0.51 10.87 -8.07
C PHE A 62 0.31 12.29 -7.56
N LEU A 63 -0.70 12.51 -6.70
CA LEU A 63 -0.98 13.82 -6.11
C LEU A 63 0.16 14.29 -5.18
N ILE A 64 0.69 13.38 -4.35
CA ILE A 64 1.78 13.68 -3.40
C ILE A 64 3.15 13.72 -4.08
N SER A 65 3.35 12.95 -5.16
CA SER A 65 4.62 12.85 -5.87
C SER A 65 4.87 14.04 -6.80
N ARG A 66 4.14 15.15 -6.65
CA ARG A 66 4.62 16.45 -7.14
C ARG A 66 5.96 16.70 -6.46
N PRO A 67 7.08 16.70 -7.20
CA PRO A 67 8.33 17.09 -6.60
C PRO A 67 8.16 18.56 -6.22
N ASP A 68 8.19 18.87 -4.93
CA ASP A 68 8.55 20.20 -4.49
C ASP A 68 9.91 20.48 -5.13
N ARG A 69 9.90 21.27 -6.21
CA ARG A 69 11.10 21.81 -6.83
C ARG A 69 11.62 22.92 -5.92
N GLU A 70 11.95 22.57 -4.69
CA GLU A 70 12.54 23.45 -3.70
C GLU A 70 13.87 22.82 -3.26
N SER A 71 14.79 22.68 -4.21
CA SER A 71 16.17 22.36 -3.88
C SER A 71 17.14 22.93 -4.92
N GLU A 72 16.96 24.18 -5.35
CA GLU A 72 17.96 24.90 -6.16
C GLU A 72 17.99 26.41 -5.85
N ARG A 73 17.86 26.82 -4.58
CA ARG A 73 18.13 28.22 -4.21
C ARG A 73 18.66 28.36 -2.79
N GLY A 74 19.86 27.84 -2.56
CA GLY A 74 20.52 27.97 -1.26
C GLY A 74 22.03 27.75 -1.27
N GLU A 75 22.67 27.74 -2.44
CA GLU A 75 24.11 27.91 -2.53
C GLU A 75 24.36 29.00 -3.56
N LEU A 76 25.00 30.09 -3.12
CA LEU A 76 25.87 31.00 -3.85
C LEU A 76 26.01 32.29 -3.02
N PRO A 77 27.20 32.91 -3.03
CA PRO A 77 28.47 32.52 -2.42
C PRO A 77 28.77 33.23 -1.08
#